data_AF-A0A932A1M3-F1
#
_entry.id   AF-A0A932A1M3-F1
#
_cell.length_a   1.000
_cell.length_b   1.000
_cell.length_c   1.000
_cell.angle_alpha   90.00
_cell.angle_beta   90.00
_cell.angle_gamma   90.00
#
_symmetry.space_group_name_H-M   'P 1'
#
loop_
_entity.id
_entity.type
_entity.pdbx_description
1 polymer ?
#
loop_
_entity_poly.entity_id
_entity_poly.type
_entity_poly.pdbx_seq_one_letter_code
_entity_poly.pdbx_strand_id
1 'polypeptide(L)'
;MLTSEDIQKLLEVLATKEDVAEIKTELLDLKETVHELIIAIDRLAKAVDDLRIEYAAVVMKVDRHEKWFHQIAEKLGIKLEY
;
A
#
# COMPACT_ATOMS: atom_id res chain seq x y z
N MET A 1 18.10 13.40 53.58
CA MET A 1 16.75 12.86 53.30
C MET A 1 16.05 13.84 52.38
N LEU A 2 15.17 13.37 51.49
CA LEU A 2 14.35 14.27 50.68
C LEU A 2 13.39 15.04 51.60
N THR A 3 13.21 16.33 51.34
CA THR A 3 12.22 17.17 52.01
C THR A 3 10.85 17.02 51.35
N SER A 4 9.78 17.42 52.04
CA SER A 4 8.44 17.43 51.46
C SER A 4 8.35 18.31 50.20
N GLU A 5 9.11 19.40 50.15
CA GLU A 5 9.21 20.27 48.98
C GLU A 5 9.85 19.55 47.78
N ASP A 6 10.88 18.72 48.04
CA ASP A 6 11.52 17.90 47.00
C ASP A 6 10.54 16.84 46.44
N ILE A 7 9.71 16.24 47.30
CA ILE A 7 8.69 15.25 46.88
C ILE A 7 7.61 15.91 46.01
N GLN A 8 7.20 17.13 46.36
CA GLN A 8 6.14 17.85 45.64
C GLN A 8 6.60 18.24 44.22
N LYS A 9 7.84 18.73 44.09
CA LYS A 9 8.46 19.02 42.78
C LYS A 9 8.59 17.77 41.91
N LEU A 10 8.84 16.60 42.49
CA LEU A 10 8.88 15.35 41.74
C LEU A 10 7.50 14.94 41.23
N LEU A 11 6.45 15.07 42.04
CA LEU A 11 5.08 14.73 41.63
C LEU A 11 4.54 15.62 40.50
N GLU A 12 5.01 16.87 40.39
CA GLU A 12 4.62 17.78 39.31
C GLU A 12 5.21 17.42 37.94
N VAL A 13 6.31 16.67 37.91
CA VAL A 13 7.07 16.37 36.67
C VAL A 13 6.94 14.91 36.26
N LEU A 14 6.59 14.02 37.19
CA LEU A 14 6.43 12.59 36.91
C LEU A 14 5.06 12.31 36.29
N ALA A 15 5.06 11.54 35.20
CA ALA A 15 3.84 11.00 34.62
C ALA A 15 3.09 10.13 35.65
N THR A 16 1.79 10.32 35.73
CA THR A 16 0.89 9.50 36.55
C THR A 16 0.72 8.11 35.92
N LYS A 17 0.10 7.19 36.67
CA LYS A 17 -0.19 5.86 36.13
C LYS A 17 -1.22 5.92 35.01
N GLU A 18 -2.14 6.88 35.11
CA GLU A 18 -3.17 7.19 34.14
C GLU A 18 -2.53 7.67 32.83
N ASP A 19 -1.59 8.63 32.88
CA ASP A 19 -0.87 9.12 31.69
C ASP A 19 -0.14 7.97 30.96
N VAL A 20 0.52 7.10 31.72
CA VAL A 20 1.23 5.93 31.16
C VAL A 20 0.25 4.92 30.55
N ALA A 21 -0.93 4.75 31.13
CA ALA A 21 -1.97 3.85 30.62
C ALA A 21 -2.60 4.39 29.32
N GLU A 22 -2.81 5.70 29.22
CA GLU A 22 -3.29 6.37 28.01
C GLU A 22 -2.29 6.20 26.86
N ILE A 23 -1.02 6.55 27.09
CA ILE A 23 0.06 6.38 26.11
C ILE A 23 0.18 4.92 25.64
N LYS A 24 0.02 3.96 26.56
CA LYS A 24 0.05 2.54 26.20
C LYS A 24 -1.11 2.16 25.27
N THR A 25 -2.29 2.72 25.50
CA THR A 25 -3.47 2.50 24.66
C THR A 25 -3.24 3.09 23.27
N GLU A 26 -2.83 4.36 23.19
CA GLU A 26 -2.52 5.02 21.92
C GLU A 26 -1.43 4.28 21.12
N LEU A 27 -0.42 3.75 21.80
CA LEU A 27 0.64 2.97 21.17
C LEU A 27 0.13 1.64 20.60
N LEU A 28 -0.85 1.00 21.26
CA LEU A 28 -1.48 -0.22 20.75
C LEU A 28 -2.33 0.07 19.51
N ASP A 29 -3.13 1.14 19.55
CA ASP A 29 -3.96 1.57 18.43
C ASP A 29 -3.11 1.97 17.22
N LEU A 30 -2.00 2.68 17.46
CA LEU A 30 -1.02 3.01 16.43
C LEU A 30 -0.41 1.75 15.82
N LYS A 31 -0.03 0.77 16.65
CA LYS A 31 0.53 -0.50 16.18
C LYS A 31 -0.46 -1.27 15.32
N GLU A 32 -1.73 -1.30 15.70
CA GLU A 32 -2.80 -1.92 14.91
C GLU A 32 -2.97 -1.21 13.57
N THR A 33 -3.07 0.13 13.58
CA THR A 33 -3.17 0.94 12.36
C THR A 33 -2.00 0.70 11.41
N VAL A 34 -0.76 0.65 11.93
CA VAL A 34 0.43 0.35 11.12
C VAL A 34 0.36 -1.05 10.53
N HIS A 35 -0.13 -2.03 11.28
CA HIS A 35 -0.29 -3.40 10.78
C HIS A 35 -1.31 -3.48 9.63
N GLU A 36 -2.45 -2.79 9.77
CA GLU A 36 -3.47 -2.72 8.72
C GLU A 36 -2.94 -2.04 7.46
N LEU A 37 -2.14 -0.97 7.61
CA LEU A 37 -1.49 -0.30 6.50
C LEU A 37 -0.50 -1.20 5.76
N ILE A 38 0.28 -2.01 6.48
CA ILE A 38 1.18 -3.00 5.86
C ILE A 38 0.38 -3.99 5.02
N ILE A 39 -0.72 -4.53 5.56
CA ILE A 39 -1.60 -5.46 4.81
C ILE A 39 -2.19 -4.77 3.58
N ALA A 40 -2.62 -3.52 3.69
CA ALA A 40 -3.17 -2.77 2.57
C ALA A 40 -2.13 -2.54 1.46
N ILE A 41 -0.88 -2.22 1.83
CA ILE A 41 0.24 -2.06 0.90
C ILE A 41 0.55 -3.38 0.19
N ASP A 42 0.60 -4.51 0.91
CA ASP A 42 0.85 -5.82 0.30
C ASP A 42 -0.24 -6.19 -0.71
N ARG A 43 -1.51 -5.92 -0.38
CA ARG A 43 -2.64 -6.14 -1.30
C ARG A 43 -2.54 -5.25 -2.54
N LEU A 44 -2.15 -3.99 -2.37
CA LEU A 44 -1.96 -3.06 -3.48
C LEU A 44 -0.80 -3.51 -4.39
N ALA A 45 0.33 -3.94 -3.80
CA ALA A 45 1.46 -4.45 -4.54
C ALA A 45 1.07 -5.67 -5.41
N LYS A 46 0.28 -6.59 -4.85
CA LYS A 46 -0.27 -7.72 -5.60
C LYS A 46 -1.17 -7.27 -6.75
N ALA A 47 -2.12 -6.35 -6.48
CA ALA A 47 -3.02 -5.85 -7.52
C ALA A 47 -2.27 -5.17 -8.68
N VAL A 48 -1.17 -4.47 -8.39
CA VAL A 48 -0.31 -3.86 -9.42
C VAL A 48 0.42 -4.92 -10.25
N ASP A 49 0.93 -5.99 -9.62
CA ASP A 49 1.60 -7.06 -10.36
C ASP A 49 0.63 -7.86 -11.23
N ASP A 50 -0.57 -8.15 -10.71
CA ASP A 50 -1.64 -8.79 -11.47
C ASP A 50 -2.02 -7.94 -12.70
N LEU A 51 -2.22 -6.62 -12.52
CA LEU A 51 -2.51 -5.69 -13.61
C LEU A 51 -1.39 -5.65 -14.66
N ARG A 52 -0.12 -5.70 -14.23
CA ARG A 52 1.04 -5.73 -15.13
C ARG A 52 1.01 -6.98 -16.02
N ILE A 53 0.66 -8.13 -15.45
CA ILE A 53 0.54 -9.40 -16.20
C ILE A 53 -0.61 -9.32 -17.20
N GLU A 54 -1.78 -8.83 -16.77
CA GLU A 54 -2.94 -8.65 -17.65
C GLU A 54 -2.63 -7.69 -18.80
N TYR A 55 -1.95 -6.58 -18.52
CA TYR A 55 -1.56 -5.61 -19.54
C TYR A 55 -0.62 -6.24 -20.58
N ALA A 56 0.39 -7.00 -20.14
CA ALA A 56 1.27 -7.73 -21.05
C ALA A 56 0.49 -8.71 -21.95
N ALA A 57 -0.50 -9.42 -21.38
CA ALA A 57 -1.35 -10.32 -22.16
C ALA A 57 -2.22 -9.57 -23.18
N VAL A 58 -2.74 -8.38 -22.83
CA VAL A 58 -3.50 -7.52 -23.75
C VAL A 58 -2.62 -7.05 -24.90
N VAL A 59 -1.42 -6.55 -24.62
CA VAL A 59 -0.46 -6.13 -25.66
C VAL A 59 -0.16 -7.28 -26.63
N MET A 60 0.14 -8.47 -26.10
CA MET A 60 0.38 -9.65 -26.94
C MET A 60 -0.83 -10.03 -27.82
N LYS A 61 -2.06 -9.83 -27.34
CA LYS A 61 -3.28 -10.05 -28.13
C LYS A 61 -3.42 -9.00 -29.23
N VAL A 62 -3.18 -7.73 -28.92
CA VAL A 62 -3.22 -6.63 -29.89
C VAL A 62 -2.21 -6.87 -31.01
N ASP A 63 -0.96 -7.18 -30.68
CA ASP A 63 0.09 -7.49 -31.66
C ASP A 63 -0.30 -8.67 -32.58
N ARG A 64 -0.94 -9.69 -32.00
CA ARG A 64 -1.40 -10.86 -32.76
C ARG A 64 -2.53 -10.49 -33.70
N HIS A 65 -3.50 -9.71 -33.24
CA HIS A 65 -4.61 -9.25 -34.07
C HIS A 65 -4.11 -8.36 -35.20
N GLU A 66 -3.17 -7.47 -34.94
CA GLU A 66 -2.53 -6.65 -35.97
C GLU A 66 -1.86 -7.52 -37.04
N LYS A 67 -1.10 -8.55 -36.64
CA LYS A 67 -0.52 -9.53 -37.59
C LYS A 67 -1.58 -10.27 -38.39
N TRP A 68 -2.68 -10.70 -37.76
CA TRP A 68 -3.78 -11.35 -38.46
C TRP A 68 -4.44 -10.45 -39.50
N PHE A 69 -4.65 -9.16 -39.17
CA PHE A 69 -5.20 -8.20 -40.12
C PHE A 69 -4.29 -8.02 -41.33
N HIS A 70 -2.98 -7.90 -41.12
CA HIS A 70 -2.01 -7.83 -42.22
C HIS A 70 -2.04 -9.08 -43.10
N GLN A 71 -2.06 -10.28 -42.49
CA GLN A 71 -2.13 -11.55 -43.24
C GLN A 71 -3.43 -11.70 -44.04
N ILE A 72 -4.55 -11.24 -43.49
CA ILE A 72 -5.85 -11.25 -44.18
C ILE A 72 -5.82 -10.26 -45.36
N ALA A 73 -5.33 -9.04 -45.13
CA ALA A 73 -5.21 -8.02 -46.15
C ALA A 73 -4.33 -8.49 -47.33
N GLU A 74 -3.18 -9.09 -47.04
CA GLU A 74 -2.29 -9.69 -48.04
C GLU A 74 -3.01 -10.77 -48.86
N LYS A 75 -3.72 -11.69 -48.20
CA LYS A 75 -4.46 -12.76 -48.90
C LYS A 75 -5.62 -12.26 -49.76
N LEU A 76 -6.22 -11.14 -49.39
CA LEU A 76 -7.34 -10.54 -50.12
C LEU A 76 -6.91 -9.47 -51.13
N GLY A 77 -5.63 -9.12 -51.18
CA GLY A 77 -5.12 -8.02 -52.01
C GLY A 77 -5.64 -6.64 -51.59
N ILE A 78 -6.05 -6.49 -50.34
CA ILE A 78 -6.56 -5.23 -49.79
C ILE A 78 -5.39 -4.45 -49.19
N LYS A 79 -5.33 -3.14 -49.45
CA LYS A 79 -4.38 -2.24 -48.81
C LYS A 79 -4.99 -1.69 -47.52
N LEU A 80 -4.31 -1.90 -46.39
CA LEU A 80 -4.70 -1.28 -45.11
C LEU A 80 -4.23 0.18 -45.12
N GLU A 81 -5.14 1.11 -44.80
CA GLU A 81 -4.86 2.54 -44.64
C GLU A 81 -5.19 2.95 -43.20
N TYR A 82 -4.47 3.95 -42.68
CA TYR A 82 -4.64 4.48 -41.33
C TYR A 82 -5.54 5.72 -41.35
#